data_AF-M1JC07-F1
#
_entry.id   AF-M1JC07-F1
#
_cell.length_a   1.000
_cell.length_b   1.000
_cell.length_c   1.000
_cell.angle_alpha   90.00
_cell.angle_beta   90.00
_cell.angle_gamma   90.00
#
_symmetry.space_group_name_H-M   'P 1'
#
loop_
_entity.id
_entity.type
_entity.pdbx_description
1 polymer ?
#
loop_
_entity_poly.entity_id
_entity_poly.type
_entity_poly.pdbx_seq_one_letter_code
_entity_poly.pdbx_strand_id
1 'polypeptide(L)'
;MIRWSGFGNGWDKCRECWLAYQNNVQHRNSLNCFKLGIPIKSLKVDLKQFLQILDEKNYVGKYSLFSFPISLLSKGVIILYFSTEEEMREAISQLRQYVRGEPEEKWFFEKFVNVDWIDGFNYRRGCPEYDSKFGDWRNWKKD
;
A
#
# COMPACT_ATOMS: atom_id res chain seq x y z
N MET A 1 -18.25 -1.84 -2.86
CA MET A 1 -17.12 -2.76 -3.08
C MET A 1 -16.01 -2.00 -3.78
N ILE A 2 -14.79 -1.99 -3.23
CA ILE A 2 -13.64 -1.27 -3.80
C ILE A 2 -13.18 -2.01 -5.06
N ARG A 3 -13.05 -1.28 -6.19
CA ARG A 3 -12.54 -1.84 -7.45
C ARG A 3 -11.06 -1.54 -7.59
N TRP A 4 -10.24 -2.58 -7.66
CA TRP A 4 -8.78 -2.45 -7.80
C TRP A 4 -8.37 -2.57 -9.27
N SER A 5 -7.47 -1.70 -9.70
CA SER A 5 -6.85 -1.72 -11.02
C SER A 5 -5.34 -1.94 -10.85
N GLY A 6 -4.81 -3.04 -11.38
CA GLY A 6 -3.38 -3.36 -11.33
C GLY A 6 -2.57 -2.65 -12.41
N PHE A 7 -1.26 -2.51 -12.19
CA PHE A 7 -0.27 -2.09 -13.17
C PHE A 7 1.08 -2.78 -12.91
N GLY A 8 1.94 -2.82 -13.93
CA GLY A 8 3.18 -3.59 -13.93
C GLY A 8 2.97 -5.10 -14.07
N ASN A 9 4.07 -5.86 -14.06
CA ASN A 9 4.05 -7.32 -14.08
C ASN A 9 3.54 -7.83 -12.73
N GLY A 10 2.42 -8.55 -12.71
CA GLY A 10 1.64 -8.88 -11.50
C GLY A 10 2.45 -9.42 -10.31
N TRP A 11 1.97 -9.12 -9.09
CA TRP A 11 2.56 -9.61 -7.84
C TRP A 11 1.97 -10.98 -7.43
N ASP A 12 2.55 -12.07 -7.92
CA ASP A 12 2.01 -13.44 -7.75
C ASP A 12 2.13 -14.01 -6.33
N LYS A 13 2.77 -13.31 -5.39
CA LYS A 13 2.98 -13.80 -4.02
C LYS A 13 1.73 -13.75 -3.12
N CYS A 14 0.63 -13.12 -3.58
CA CYS A 14 -0.56 -12.87 -2.75
C CYS A 14 -1.44 -14.12 -2.53
N ARG A 15 -1.52 -15.02 -3.51
CA ARG A 15 -2.45 -16.17 -3.46
C ARG A 15 -2.09 -17.15 -2.35
N GLU A 16 -0.82 -17.51 -2.25
CA GLU A 16 -0.31 -18.42 -1.21
C GLU A 16 -0.47 -17.83 0.18
N CYS A 17 -0.18 -16.53 0.34
CA CYS A 17 -0.40 -15.83 1.59
C CYS A 17 -1.87 -15.93 2.00
N TRP A 18 -2.81 -15.68 1.08
CA TRP A 18 -4.24 -15.72 1.38
C TRP A 18 -4.71 -17.12 1.79
N LEU A 19 -4.26 -18.16 1.08
CA LEU A 19 -4.57 -19.55 1.44
C LEU A 19 -4.03 -19.91 2.84
N ALA A 20 -2.80 -19.50 3.17
CA ALA A 20 -2.25 -19.71 4.50
C ALA A 20 -3.06 -18.95 5.58
N TYR A 21 -3.43 -17.70 5.31
CA TYR A 21 -4.26 -16.88 6.21
C TYR A 21 -5.61 -17.54 6.51
N GLN A 22 -6.27 -18.13 5.51
CA GLN A 22 -7.52 -18.87 5.70
C GLN A 22 -7.34 -20.07 6.65
N ASN A 23 -6.16 -20.68 6.65
CA ASN A 23 -5.78 -21.77 7.55
C ASN A 23 -5.17 -21.30 8.89
N ASN A 24 -5.29 -20.01 9.24
CA ASN A 24 -4.71 -19.41 10.45
C ASN A 24 -3.17 -19.51 10.54
N VAL A 25 -2.51 -19.59 9.38
CA VAL A 25 -1.05 -19.58 9.27
C VAL A 25 -0.59 -18.25 8.70
N GLN A 26 0.36 -17.60 9.37
CA GLN A 26 1.00 -16.40 8.85
C GLN A 26 2.14 -16.77 7.90
N HIS A 27 1.91 -16.65 6.60
CA HIS A 27 2.91 -17.02 5.60
C HIS A 27 4.13 -16.09 5.62
N ARG A 28 5.34 -16.61 5.43
CA ARG A 28 6.59 -15.82 5.45
C ARG A 28 6.58 -14.63 4.49
N ASN A 29 5.99 -14.80 3.29
CA ASN A 29 5.84 -13.69 2.34
C ASN A 29 4.99 -12.52 2.91
N SER A 30 4.02 -12.79 3.78
CA SER A 30 3.21 -11.75 4.43
C SER A 30 3.98 -10.98 5.51
N LEU A 31 4.99 -11.62 6.12
CA LEU A 31 5.86 -11.02 7.14
C LEU A 31 6.89 -10.06 6.54
N ASN A 32 7.27 -10.29 5.28
CA ASN A 32 8.35 -9.56 4.62
C ASN A 32 7.88 -8.63 3.50
N CYS A 33 6.66 -8.83 2.96
CA CYS A 33 6.12 -7.95 1.94
C CYS A 33 5.72 -6.59 2.53
N PHE A 34 6.36 -5.53 2.04
CA PHE A 34 6.02 -4.15 2.33
C PHE A 34 5.03 -3.62 1.29
N LYS A 35 4.08 -2.82 1.76
CA LYS A 35 3.12 -2.10 0.93
C LYS A 35 3.30 -0.62 1.18
N LEU A 36 3.53 0.15 0.13
CA LEU A 36 3.59 1.60 0.16
C LEU A 36 2.30 2.16 -0.42
N GLY A 37 1.48 2.79 0.42
CA GLY A 37 0.28 3.51 0.04
C GLY A 37 0.57 4.96 -0.27
N ILE A 38 0.08 5.42 -1.42
CA ILE A 38 0.14 6.80 -1.89
C ILE A 38 -1.30 7.27 -2.06
N PRO A 39 -1.82 8.07 -1.13
CA PRO A 39 -3.17 8.58 -1.25
C PRO A 39 -3.29 9.49 -2.48
N ILE A 40 -4.38 9.35 -3.22
CA ILE A 40 -4.54 10.04 -4.51
C ILE A 40 -4.61 11.57 -4.32
N LYS A 41 -5.11 12.06 -3.18
CA LYS A 41 -5.11 13.52 -2.90
C LYS A 41 -3.70 14.07 -2.61
N SER A 42 -2.77 13.21 -2.23
CA SER A 42 -1.37 13.59 -1.98
C SER A 42 -0.58 13.84 -3.26
N LEU A 43 -1.07 13.47 -4.44
CA LEU A 43 -0.32 13.66 -5.68
C LEU A 43 -0.21 15.14 -6.06
N LYS A 44 1.00 15.58 -6.41
CA LYS A 44 1.29 16.90 -7.00
C LYS A 44 0.95 16.96 -8.49
N VAL A 45 0.89 15.80 -9.14
CA VAL A 45 0.52 15.60 -10.55
C VAL A 45 -0.81 14.86 -10.65
N ASP A 46 -1.40 14.78 -11.84
CA ASP A 46 -2.61 13.98 -12.02
C ASP A 46 -2.32 12.47 -11.92
N LEU A 47 -3.37 11.68 -11.63
CA LEU A 47 -3.25 10.24 -11.44
C LEU A 47 -2.70 9.54 -12.68
N LYS A 48 -3.12 9.94 -13.88
CA LYS A 48 -2.71 9.27 -15.13
C LYS A 48 -1.22 9.51 -15.38
N GLN A 49 -0.75 10.75 -15.22
CA GLN A 49 0.66 11.09 -15.30
C GLN A 49 1.48 10.34 -14.25
N PHE A 50 0.98 10.24 -13.02
CA PHE A 50 1.69 9.51 -11.97
C PHE A 50 1.79 8.01 -12.27
N LEU A 51 0.71 7.38 -12.77
CA LEU A 51 0.74 5.98 -13.19
C LEU A 51 1.75 5.74 -14.32
N GLN A 52 1.88 6.67 -15.27
CA GLN A 52 2.91 6.59 -16.31
C GLN A 52 4.33 6.65 -15.71
N ILE A 53 4.58 7.55 -14.76
CA ILE A 53 5.87 7.63 -14.05
C ILE A 53 6.18 6.30 -13.33
N LEU A 54 5.17 5.67 -12.73
CA LEU A 54 5.34 4.39 -12.05
C LEU A 54 5.69 3.26 -13.02
N ASP A 55 5.04 3.26 -14.20
CA ASP A 55 5.29 2.29 -15.28
C ASP A 55 6.70 2.45 -15.87
N GLU A 56 7.12 3.68 -16.18
CA GLU A 56 8.46 4.01 -16.67
C GLU A 56 9.57 3.58 -15.68
N LYS A 57 9.26 3.56 -14.39
CA LYS A 57 10.16 3.11 -13.31
C LYS A 57 10.03 1.62 -12.99
N ASN A 58 9.20 0.87 -13.72
CA ASN A 58 8.93 -0.56 -13.51
C ASN A 58 8.39 -0.91 -12.11
N TYR A 59 7.61 -0.02 -11.49
CA TYR A 59 6.95 -0.36 -10.24
C TYR A 59 5.75 -1.28 -10.48
N VAL A 60 5.56 -2.24 -9.57
CA VAL A 60 4.41 -3.14 -9.55
C VAL A 60 3.44 -2.70 -8.47
N GLY A 61 2.17 -2.59 -8.82
CA GLY A 61 1.19 -2.08 -7.89
C GLY A 61 -0.25 -2.23 -8.34
N LYS A 62 -1.13 -1.62 -7.54
CA LYS A 62 -2.53 -1.44 -7.89
C LYS A 62 -3.01 -0.11 -7.34
N TYR A 63 -4.09 0.41 -7.90
CA TYR A 63 -4.76 1.57 -7.34
C TYR A 63 -6.26 1.36 -7.28
N SER A 64 -6.94 2.19 -6.51
CA SER A 64 -8.39 2.27 -6.52
C SER A 64 -8.84 3.70 -6.29
N LEU A 65 -9.86 4.11 -7.03
CA LEU A 65 -10.65 5.30 -6.72
C LEU A 65 -11.85 4.84 -5.89
N PHE A 66 -12.00 5.42 -4.70
CA PHE A 66 -13.11 5.04 -3.83
C PHE A 66 -14.41 5.68 -4.31
N SER A 67 -15.48 4.89 -4.32
CA SER A 67 -16.82 5.38 -4.61
C SER A 67 -17.50 5.89 -3.35
N PHE A 68 -18.59 6.64 -3.51
CA PHE A 68 -19.45 7.05 -2.41
C PHE A 68 -19.92 5.81 -1.60
N PRO A 69 -19.97 5.88 -0.25
CA PRO A 69 -19.69 7.05 0.60
C PRO A 69 -18.21 7.21 1.01
N ILE A 70 -17.36 6.21 0.76
CA ILE A 70 -15.94 6.22 1.19
C ILE A 70 -15.17 7.39 0.58
N SER A 71 -15.56 7.81 -0.64
CA SER A 71 -14.99 8.97 -1.35
C SER A 71 -15.03 10.28 -0.56
N LEU A 72 -15.93 10.40 0.43
CA LEU A 72 -16.01 11.57 1.32
C LEU A 72 -14.78 11.69 2.24
N LEU A 73 -14.21 10.55 2.64
CA LEU A 73 -13.07 10.49 3.56
C LEU A 73 -11.74 10.38 2.79
N SER A 74 -11.71 9.60 1.72
CA SER A 74 -10.52 9.38 0.91
C SER A 74 -10.88 9.26 -0.56
N LYS A 75 -10.13 9.92 -1.46
CA LYS A 75 -10.37 9.81 -2.91
C LYS A 75 -9.98 8.42 -3.45
N GLY A 76 -9.12 7.72 -2.72
CA GLY A 76 -8.51 6.48 -3.16
C GLY A 76 -7.01 6.46 -2.89
N VAL A 77 -6.39 5.36 -3.27
CA VAL A 77 -5.00 5.07 -2.93
C VAL A 77 -4.33 4.27 -4.04
N ILE A 78 -3.04 4.53 -4.26
CA ILE A 78 -2.14 3.67 -5.03
C ILE A 78 -1.32 2.85 -4.04
N ILE A 79 -1.15 1.57 -4.29
CA ILE A 79 -0.37 0.64 -3.46
C ILE A 79 0.74 0.05 -4.31
N LEU A 80 1.98 0.26 -3.90
CA LEU A 80 3.17 -0.40 -4.45
C LEU A 80 3.59 -1.56 -3.55
N TYR A 81 4.20 -2.57 -4.14
CA TYR A 81 4.65 -3.77 -3.42
C TYR A 81 6.17 -3.89 -3.44
N PHE A 82 6.74 -4.22 -2.29
CA PHE A 82 8.18 -4.38 -2.10
C PHE A 82 8.47 -5.66 -1.30
N SER A 83 9.64 -6.25 -1.55
CA SER A 83 10.09 -7.45 -0.83
C SER A 83 10.90 -7.09 0.41
N THR A 84 11.44 -5.87 0.48
CA THR A 84 12.21 -5.36 1.61
C THR A 84 11.79 -3.94 2.00
N GLU A 85 12.18 -3.53 3.20
CA GLU A 85 11.95 -2.15 3.68
C GLU A 85 12.85 -1.16 2.93
N GLU A 86 14.06 -1.59 2.59
CA GLU A 86 15.06 -0.81 1.88
C GLU A 86 14.58 -0.42 0.47
N GLU A 87 14.04 -1.38 -0.29
CA GLU A 87 13.43 -1.13 -1.62
C GLU A 87 12.29 -0.10 -1.52
N MET A 88 11.45 -0.23 -0.49
CA MET A 88 10.35 0.70 -0.25
C MET A 88 10.87 2.11 0.08
N ARG A 89 11.91 2.23 0.92
CA ARG A 89 12.52 3.51 1.28
C ARG A 89 13.21 4.18 0.10
N GLU A 90 13.85 3.40 -0.76
CA GLU A 90 14.39 3.92 -2.02
C GLU A 90 13.27 4.47 -2.91
N ALA A 91 12.15 3.76 -3.04
CA ALA A 91 11.00 4.23 -3.80
C ALA A 91 10.42 5.55 -3.24
N ILE A 92 10.33 5.70 -1.92
CA ILE A 92 9.94 6.97 -1.27
C ILE A 92 10.89 8.10 -1.70
N SER A 93 12.20 7.88 -1.65
CA SER A 93 13.19 8.88 -2.05
C SER A 93 13.04 9.32 -3.51
N GLN A 94 12.77 8.37 -4.42
CA GLN A 94 12.57 8.65 -5.84
C GLN A 94 11.26 9.37 -6.14
N LEU A 95 10.19 9.04 -5.40
CA LEU A 95 8.82 9.50 -5.66
C LEU A 95 8.42 10.75 -4.86
N ARG A 96 9.14 11.11 -3.79
CA ARG A 96 8.80 12.26 -2.91
C ARG A 96 8.58 13.59 -3.64
N GLN A 97 9.24 13.78 -4.78
CA GLN A 97 9.07 14.99 -5.59
C GLN A 97 7.65 15.13 -6.15
N TYR A 98 6.93 14.01 -6.35
CA TYR A 98 5.56 13.95 -6.90
C TYR A 98 4.47 13.85 -5.84
N VAL A 99 4.84 13.68 -4.56
CA VAL A 99 3.91 13.52 -3.44
C VAL A 99 4.01 14.73 -2.52
N ARG A 100 2.86 15.27 -2.11
CA ARG A 100 2.73 16.34 -1.11
C ARG A 100 3.05 15.76 0.27
N GLY A 101 3.27 16.62 1.27
CA GLY A 101 3.45 16.18 2.65
C GLY A 101 2.21 15.47 3.23
N GLU A 102 2.10 15.43 4.55
CA GLU A 102 1.03 14.67 5.22
C GLU A 102 -0.38 15.05 4.71
N PRO A 103 -1.18 14.07 4.24
CA PRO A 103 -2.50 14.36 3.68
C PRO A 103 -3.57 14.45 4.75
N GLU A 104 -4.63 15.21 4.47
CA GLU A 104 -5.83 15.32 5.32
C GLU A 104 -6.48 13.95 5.62
N GLU A 105 -6.35 13.01 4.68
CA GLU A 105 -6.85 11.64 4.80
C GLU A 105 -5.97 10.73 5.68
N LYS A 106 -4.95 11.28 6.38
CA LYS A 106 -4.04 10.52 7.25
C LYS A 106 -4.77 9.64 8.27
N TRP A 107 -5.71 10.24 8.99
CA TRP A 107 -6.51 9.55 10.00
C TRP A 107 -7.30 8.36 9.43
N PHE A 108 -7.82 8.47 8.20
CA PHE A 108 -8.57 7.39 7.55
C PHE A 108 -7.68 6.15 7.39
N PHE A 109 -6.47 6.30 6.86
CA PHE A 109 -5.59 5.14 6.69
C PHE A 109 -5.09 4.61 8.04
N GLU A 110 -4.77 5.48 9.01
CA GLU A 110 -4.38 5.04 10.35
C GLU A 110 -5.46 4.19 11.03
N LYS A 111 -6.73 4.61 10.94
CA LYS A 111 -7.83 3.89 11.59
C LYS A 111 -8.30 2.65 10.85
N PHE A 112 -8.41 2.70 9.53
CA PHE A 112 -9.02 1.62 8.76
C PHE A 112 -8.00 0.67 8.13
N VAL A 113 -6.74 1.08 8.04
CA VAL A 113 -5.68 0.31 7.37
C VAL A 113 -4.52 0.01 8.31
N ASN A 114 -4.39 0.70 9.47
CA ASN A 114 -3.30 0.53 10.44
C ASN A 114 -1.91 0.63 9.80
N VAL A 115 -1.47 1.85 9.53
CA VAL A 115 -0.25 2.17 8.76
C VAL A 115 0.67 3.12 9.53
N ASP A 116 1.95 3.12 9.17
CA ASP A 116 2.89 4.19 9.53
C ASP A 116 3.04 5.18 8.37
N TRP A 117 3.62 6.35 8.64
CA TRP A 117 3.78 7.43 7.66
C TRP A 117 5.23 7.90 7.53
N ILE A 118 5.59 8.30 6.32
CA ILE A 118 6.87 8.94 5.99
C ILE A 118 6.67 9.81 4.74
N ASP A 119 7.02 11.10 4.82
CA ASP A 119 7.01 12.04 3.68
C ASP A 119 5.73 12.04 2.81
N GLY A 120 4.56 11.88 3.43
CA GLY A 120 3.25 11.85 2.73
C GLY A 120 2.86 10.49 2.15
N PHE A 121 3.71 9.48 2.32
CA PHE A 121 3.44 8.08 2.03
C PHE A 121 2.99 7.37 3.30
N ASN A 122 2.08 6.41 3.18
CA ASN A 122 1.82 5.45 4.23
C ASN A 122 2.41 4.09 3.89
N TYR A 123 2.75 3.30 4.90
CA TYR A 123 3.27 1.96 4.67
C TYR A 123 2.91 0.99 5.78
N ARG A 124 2.99 -0.30 5.45
CA ARG A 124 2.87 -1.40 6.41
C ARG A 124 3.40 -2.71 5.81
N ARG A 125 3.56 -3.72 6.66
CA ARG A 125 3.78 -5.11 6.24
C ARG A 125 2.47 -5.87 6.07
N GLY A 126 2.48 -6.85 5.16
CA GLY A 126 1.36 -7.75 4.93
C GLY A 126 0.07 -7.04 4.51
N CYS A 127 -1.05 -7.76 4.52
CA CYS A 127 -2.35 -7.19 4.18
C CYS A 127 -3.09 -6.78 5.47
N PRO A 128 -3.89 -5.70 5.48
CA PRO A 128 -4.57 -5.22 6.69
C PRO A 128 -5.46 -6.23 7.40
N GLU A 129 -6.05 -7.16 6.65
CA GLU A 129 -6.92 -8.21 7.17
C GLU A 129 -6.21 -9.12 8.19
N TYR A 130 -4.88 -9.21 8.11
CA TYR A 130 -4.06 -10.06 8.96
C TYR A 130 -4.01 -9.56 10.40
N ASP A 131 -4.22 -8.26 10.62
CA ASP A 131 -4.20 -7.67 11.95
C ASP A 131 -5.28 -8.29 12.85
N SER A 132 -6.40 -8.69 12.26
CA SER A 132 -7.51 -9.32 12.98
C SER A 132 -7.17 -10.69 13.59
N LYS A 133 -6.20 -11.41 13.01
CA LYS A 133 -5.80 -12.76 13.45
C LYS A 133 -4.46 -12.77 14.17
N PHE A 134 -3.52 -11.94 13.72
CA PHE A 134 -2.12 -11.99 14.15
C PHE A 134 -1.70 -10.74 14.94
N GLY A 135 -2.62 -9.80 15.20
CA GLY A 135 -2.35 -8.55 15.92
C GLY A 135 -1.61 -7.53 15.06
N ASP A 136 -1.11 -6.46 15.69
CA ASP A 136 -0.45 -5.36 14.99
C ASP A 136 0.79 -5.83 14.20
N TRP A 137 0.86 -5.44 12.93
CA TRP A 137 1.96 -5.80 12.02
C TRP A 137 3.34 -5.34 12.46
N ARG A 138 3.43 -4.34 13.32
CA ARG A 138 4.69 -3.88 13.93
C ARG A 138 5.27 -4.91 14.91
N ASN A 139 4.41 -5.75 15.48
CA ASN A 139 4.78 -6.78 16.46
C ASN A 139 4.93 -8.18 15.86
N TRP A 140 4.62 -8.37 14.57
CA TRP A 140 4.82 -9.66 13.92
C TRP A 140 6.31 -10.03 13.91
N LYS A 141 6.61 -11.26 14.34
CA LYS A 141 7.96 -11.80 14.34
C LYS A 141 8.55 -11.72 12.93
N LYS A 142 9.71 -11.08 12.81
CA LYS A 142 10.51 -11.12 11.58
C LYS A 142 11.18 -12.49 11.53
N ASP A 143 11.02 -13.20 10.41
CA ASP A 143 11.70 -14.48 10.14
C ASP A 143 13.09 -14.26 9.56
#